data_AF-A0A6P2BZW3-F1
#
_entry.id   AF-A0A6P2BZW3-F1
#
_cell.length_a   1.000
_cell.length_b   1.000
_cell.length_c   1.000
_cell.angle_alpha   90.00
_cell.angle_beta   90.00
_cell.angle_gamma   90.00
#
_symmetry.space_group_name_H-M   'P 1'
#
loop_
_entity.id
_entity.type
_entity.pdbx_description
1 polymer ?
#
loop_
_entity_poly.entity_id
_entity_poly.type
_entity_poly.pdbx_seq_one_letter_code
_entity_poly.pdbx_strand_id
1 'polypeptide(L)'
;MALTLLDDAITSDSTPHTAWRVHGEEHLWRVSSLPGRSMDRYSALTAVILADLTSGDIYAGHPRWSHLECFAAELGLTVPDVLILTASANRHTDAGKNAVSTDPEAAG
;
A
#
# COMPACT_ATOMS: atom_id res chain seq x y z
N MET A 1 14.02 -0.05 -3.39
CA MET A 1 12.97 0.07 -2.37
C MET A 1 13.60 0.38 -1.04
N ALA A 2 13.23 1.53 -0.49
CA ALA A 2 13.51 1.93 0.87
C ALA A 2 12.17 2.27 1.56
N LEU A 3 12.04 1.85 2.81
CA LEU A 3 10.87 2.15 3.64
C LEU A 3 11.22 3.26 4.63
N THR A 4 10.32 4.23 4.75
CA THR A 4 10.38 5.24 5.81
C THR A 4 9.38 4.87 6.89
N LEU A 5 9.89 4.61 8.09
CA LEU A 5 9.12 4.24 9.27
C LEU A 5 9.07 5.43 10.22
N LEU A 6 7.90 6.06 10.31
CA LEU A 6 7.59 7.09 11.30
C LEU A 6 6.76 6.50 12.44
N ASP A 7 6.50 7.32 13.46
CA ASP A 7 5.68 6.93 14.62
C ASP A 7 4.20 6.76 14.26
N ASP A 8 3.76 7.41 13.19
CA ASP A 8 2.37 7.47 12.74
C ASP A 8 2.14 7.14 11.26
N ALA A 9 3.22 6.98 10.50
CA ALA A 9 3.16 6.61 9.09
C ALA A 9 4.24 5.59 8.71
N ILE A 10 3.94 4.75 7.72
CA ILE A 10 4.91 3.89 7.04
C ILE A 10 4.73 4.12 5.55
N THR A 11 5.77 4.58 4.86
CA THR A 11 5.75 4.86 3.42
C THR A 11 6.85 4.09 2.69
N SER A 12 6.63 3.90 1.39
CA SER A 12 7.64 3.38 0.47
C SER A 12 8.01 4.43 -0.57
N ASP A 13 9.27 4.41 -1.03
CA ASP A 13 9.72 5.19 -2.19
C ASP A 13 9.33 4.56 -3.53
N SER A 14 8.86 3.30 -3.51
CA SER A 14 8.65 2.47 -4.71
C SER A 14 7.18 2.39 -5.12
N THR A 15 6.25 2.58 -4.17
CA THR A 15 4.81 2.61 -4.44
C THR A 15 4.13 3.76 -3.68
N PRO A 16 2.96 4.24 -4.14
CA PRO A 16 2.17 5.21 -3.38
C PRO A 16 1.51 4.60 -2.13
N HIS A 17 1.75 3.32 -1.83
CA HIS A 17 1.11 2.65 -0.71
C HIS A 17 1.70 3.11 0.62
N THR A 18 0.83 3.69 1.44
CA THR A 18 1.14 4.19 2.77
C THR A 18 0.30 3.44 3.80
N ALA A 19 0.86 3.24 5.00
CA ALA A 19 0.12 2.91 6.19
C ALA A 19 0.13 4.09 7.18
N TRP A 20 -0.96 4.26 7.91
CA TRP A 20 -1.09 5.32 8.92
C TRP A 20 -1.85 4.84 10.15
N ARG A 21 -1.55 5.45 11.29
CA ARG A 21 -2.28 5.20 12.54
C ARG A 21 -3.72 5.67 12.44
N VAL A 22 -4.61 4.90 13.05
CA VAL A 22 -6.01 5.29 13.21
C VAL A 22 -6.11 6.32 14.32
N HIS A 23 -6.72 7.47 14.00
CA HIS A 23 -6.95 8.52 15.00
C HIS A 23 -7.83 8.00 16.14
N GLY A 24 -7.38 8.18 17.39
CA GLY A 24 -8.07 7.68 18.58
C GLY A 24 -7.78 6.22 18.94
N GLU A 25 -7.09 5.47 18.07
CA GLU A 25 -6.75 4.06 18.29
C GLU A 25 -5.26 3.83 17.98
N GLU A 26 -4.39 4.23 18.90
CA GLU A 26 -2.94 4.30 18.70
C GLU A 26 -2.26 2.98 18.31
N HIS A 27 -2.89 1.85 18.65
CA HIS A 27 -2.40 0.51 18.32
C HIS A 27 -2.87 0.00 16.96
N LEU A 28 -3.82 0.69 16.32
CA LEU A 28 -4.38 0.29 15.04
C LEU A 28 -3.81 1.14 13.91
N TRP A 29 -3.53 0.44 12.83
CA TRP A 29 -3.00 0.95 11.59
C TRP A 29 -3.93 0.54 10.45
N ARG A 30 -4.07 1.45 9.48
CA ARG A 30 -4.71 1.16 8.19
C ARG A 30 -3.68 1.29 7.10
N VAL A 31 -3.88 0.53 6.04
CA VAL A 31 -2.97 0.52 4.88
C VAL A 31 -3.80 0.80 3.63
N SER A 32 -3.33 1.73 2.82
CA SER A 32 -3.98 2.06 1.54
C SER A 32 -4.12 0.85 0.60
N SER A 33 -3.20 -0.12 0.66
CA SER A 33 -3.26 -1.36 -0.12
C SER A 33 -4.28 -2.40 0.39
N LEU A 34 -4.75 -2.26 1.64
CA LEU A 34 -5.72 -3.16 2.28
C LEU A 34 -6.86 -2.34 2.91
N PRO A 35 -7.71 -1.70 2.08
CA PRO A 35 -8.78 -0.85 2.58
C PRO A 35 -9.78 -1.65 3.43
N GLY A 36 -10.29 -1.02 4.49
CA GLY A 36 -11.29 -1.62 5.38
C GLY A 36 -10.73 -2.54 6.47
N ARG A 37 -9.42 -2.78 6.51
CA ARG A 37 -8.77 -3.58 7.56
C ARG A 37 -7.97 -2.67 8.50
N SER A 38 -8.26 -2.76 9.79
CA SER A 38 -7.38 -2.26 10.85
C SER A 38 -6.48 -3.42 11.32
N MET A 39 -5.21 -3.14 11.56
CA MET A 39 -4.21 -4.12 11.98
C MET A 39 -3.16 -3.49 12.89
N ASP A 40 -2.29 -4.28 13.50
CA ASP A 40 -1.16 -3.76 14.28
C ASP A 40 -0.04 -3.21 13.37
N ARG A 41 0.95 -2.54 13.97
CA ARG A 41 2.06 -1.90 13.24
C ARG A 41 2.88 -2.89 12.41
N TYR A 42 3.12 -4.11 12.90
CA TYR A 42 3.91 -5.11 12.19
C TYR A 42 3.14 -5.61 10.97
N SER A 43 1.86 -5.96 11.14
CA SER A 43 0.98 -6.31 10.02
C SER A 43 0.90 -5.19 8.97
N ALA A 44 0.84 -3.94 9.41
CA ALA A 44 0.84 -2.79 8.50
C ALA A 44 2.15 -2.64 7.71
N LEU A 45 3.29 -2.87 8.36
CA LEU A 45 4.59 -2.91 7.70
C LEU A 45 4.65 -4.02 6.63
N THR A 46 4.24 -5.24 7.00
CA THR A 46 4.18 -6.38 6.07
C THR A 46 3.28 -6.09 4.87
N ALA A 47 2.16 -5.40 5.08
CA ALA A 47 1.25 -5.01 4.01
C ALA A 47 1.84 -3.96 3.03
N VAL A 48 2.62 -2.99 3.52
CA VAL A 48 3.34 -2.04 2.66
C VAL A 48 4.42 -2.77 1.86
N ILE A 49 5.19 -3.66 2.50
CA ILE A 49 6.19 -4.51 1.83
C ILE A 49 5.54 -5.37 0.75
N LEU A 50 4.42 -6.01 1.04
CA LEU A 50 3.68 -6.81 0.06
C LEU A 50 3.24 -5.99 -1.14
N ALA A 51 2.75 -4.77 -0.90
CA ALA A 51 2.33 -3.89 -1.99
C ALA A 51 3.52 -3.55 -2.92
N ASP A 52 4.70 -3.26 -2.34
CA ASP A 52 5.93 -3.07 -3.10
C ASP A 52 6.37 -4.33 -3.85
N LEU A 53 6.28 -5.50 -3.22
CA LEU A 53 6.62 -6.78 -3.85
C LEU A 53 5.70 -7.11 -5.02
N THR A 54 4.45 -6.67 -4.96
CA THR A 54 3.46 -6.82 -6.03
C THR A 54 3.57 -5.75 -7.11
N SER A 55 4.45 -4.76 -6.94
CA SER A 55 4.71 -3.76 -7.98
C SER A 55 5.50 -4.36 -9.16
N GLY A 56 5.07 -3.99 -10.37
CA GLY A 56 5.61 -4.52 -11.63
C GLY A 56 4.98 -5.84 -12.07
N ASP A 57 5.61 -6.53 -13.02
CA ASP A 57 5.13 -7.82 -13.51
C ASP A 57 5.44 -8.93 -12.50
N ILE A 58 4.39 -9.62 -12.04
CA ILE A 58 4.44 -10.70 -11.06
C ILE A 58 3.54 -11.84 -11.53
N TYR A 59 4.09 -13.04 -11.60
CA TYR A 59 3.39 -14.25 -12.00
C TYR A 59 3.91 -15.46 -11.22
N ALA A 60 3.13 -16.54 -11.23
CA ALA A 60 3.52 -17.81 -10.63
C ALA A 60 4.81 -18.33 -11.29
N GLY A 61 5.90 -18.41 -10.51
CA GLY A 61 7.24 -18.75 -11.00
C GLY A 61 8.24 -17.59 -11.02
N HIS A 62 7.81 -16.34 -10.75
CA HIS A 62 8.72 -15.22 -10.53
C HIS A 62 9.53 -15.44 -9.23
N PRO A 63 10.83 -15.08 -9.13
CA PRO A 63 11.64 -15.28 -7.92
C PRO A 63 11.07 -14.63 -6.64
N ARG A 64 10.29 -13.55 -6.80
CA ARG A 64 9.59 -12.89 -5.69
C ARG A 64 8.38 -13.67 -5.17
N TRP A 65 7.85 -14.63 -5.93
CA TRP A 65 6.58 -15.33 -5.63
C TRP A 65 6.60 -16.03 -4.28
N SER A 66 7.69 -16.73 -3.93
CA SER A 66 7.81 -17.39 -2.63
C SER A 66 7.82 -16.40 -1.45
N HIS A 67 8.37 -15.20 -1.64
CA HIS A 67 8.28 -14.14 -0.64
C HIS A 67 6.85 -13.61 -0.51
N LEU A 68 6.12 -13.45 -1.62
CA LEU A 68 4.71 -13.08 -1.58
C LEU A 68 3.90 -14.12 -0.80
N GLU A 69 4.12 -15.42 -1.03
CA GLU A 69 3.42 -16.50 -0.31
C GLU A 69 3.68 -16.43 1.20
N CYS A 70 4.94 -16.26 1.59
CA CYS A 70 5.34 -16.18 2.99
C CYS A 70 4.69 -14.98 3.69
N PHE A 71 4.79 -13.78 3.13
CA PHE A 71 4.22 -12.57 3.73
C PHE A 71 2.69 -12.52 3.65
N ALA A 72 2.08 -13.06 2.59
CA ALA A 72 0.62 -13.16 2.51
C ALA A 72 0.09 -14.03 3.66
N ALA A 73 0.76 -15.16 3.94
CA ALA A 73 0.40 -16.03 5.04
C ALA A 73 0.51 -15.35 6.41
N GLU A 74 1.50 -14.46 6.62
CA GLU A 74 1.60 -13.65 7.84
C GLU A 74 0.35 -12.78 8.07
N LEU A 75 -0.27 -12.30 7.00
CA LEU A 75 -1.51 -11.51 7.07
C LEU A 75 -2.78 -12.36 7.07
N GLY A 76 -2.66 -13.69 7.02
CA GLY A 76 -3.78 -14.64 6.85
C GLY A 76 -4.43 -14.55 5.47
N LEU A 77 -3.69 -14.13 4.46
CA LEU A 77 -4.13 -13.95 3.07
C LEU A 77 -3.45 -14.95 2.14
N THR A 78 -4.04 -15.15 0.96
CA THR A 78 -3.38 -15.84 -0.15
C THR A 78 -2.76 -14.84 -1.12
N VAL A 79 -1.80 -15.28 -1.96
CA VAL A 79 -1.20 -14.42 -2.99
C VAL A 79 -2.27 -13.83 -3.94
N PRO A 80 -3.27 -14.59 -4.42
CA PRO A 80 -4.38 -14.03 -5.18
C PRO A 80 -5.13 -12.90 -4.47
N ASP A 81 -5.40 -13.04 -3.16
CA ASP A 81 -6.07 -11.99 -2.38
C ASP A 81 -5.25 -10.71 -2.34
N VAL A 82 -3.95 -10.85 -2.10
CA VAL A 82 -3.01 -9.71 -2.08
C VAL A 82 -3.02 -9.00 -3.44
N LEU A 83 -2.93 -9.73 -4.55
CA LEU A 83 -2.92 -9.14 -5.90
C LEU A 83 -4.21 -8.38 -6.20
N ILE A 84 -5.37 -8.90 -5.79
CA ILE A 84 -6.67 -8.22 -5.98
C ILE A 84 -6.71 -6.91 -5.18
N LEU A 85 -6.25 -6.95 -3.93
CA LEU A 85 -6.31 -5.82 -3.01
C LEU A 85 -5.33 -4.71 -3.42
N THR A 86 -4.08 -5.06 -3.76
CA THR A 86 -3.06 -4.08 -4.18
C THR A 86 -3.39 -3.49 -5.55
N ALA A 87 -3.92 -4.28 -6.49
CA ALA A 87 -4.37 -3.77 -7.80
C ALA A 87 -5.54 -2.77 -7.67
N SER A 88 -6.42 -2.95 -6.69
CA SER A 88 -7.56 -2.06 -6.46
C SER A 88 -7.14 -0.74 -5.81
N ALA A 89 -6.13 -0.76 -4.95
CA ALA A 89 -5.56 0.44 -4.35
C ALA A 89 -4.81 1.31 -5.37
N ASN A 90 -4.15 0.69 -6.36
CA ASN A 90 -3.46 1.43 -7.43
C ASN A 90 -4.43 2.19 -8.37
N ARG A 91 -5.69 1.76 -8.47
CA ARG A 91 -6.73 2.48 -9.23
C ARG A 91 -7.30 3.69 -8.46
N HIS A 92 -7.24 3.68 -7.13
CA HIS A 92 -7.77 4.78 -6.31
C HIS A 92 -6.81 5.98 -6.28
N THR A 93 -5.51 5.75 -6.47
CA THR A 93 -4.48 6.80 -6.55
C THR A 93 -4.41 7.47 -7.93
N ASP A 94 -4.78 6.77 -9.01
CA ASP A 94 -4.87 7.37 -10.35
C ASP A 94 -6.01 8.40 -10.46
N ALA A 95 -7.14 8.13 -9.81
CA ALA A 95 -8.28 9.05 -9.77
C ALA A 95 -7.96 10.40 -9.08
N GLY A 96 -6.95 10.45 -8.22
CA GLY A 96 -6.50 11.68 -7.55
C GLY A 96 -5.50 12.53 -8.36
N LYS A 97 -4.95 12.01 -9.46
CA LYS A 97 -3.88 12.68 -10.22
C LYS A 97 -4.37 13.52 -11.41
N ASN A 98 -5.67 13.52 -11.70
CA ASN A 98 -6.27 14.34 -12.77
C ASN A 98 -6.94 15.64 -12.28
N ALA A 99 -6.88 15.96 -10.99
CA ALA A 99 -7.25 17.29 -10.50
C ALA A 99 -6.05 18.24 -10.57
N VAL A 100 -5.45 18.40 -11.76
CA VAL A 100 -4.61 19.58 -12.00
C VAL A 100 -5.55 20.77 -12.04
N SER A 101 -5.42 21.66 -11.05
CA SER A 101 -6.06 22.97 -11.08
C SER A 101 -5.57 23.69 -12.34
N THR A 102 -6.42 23.77 -13.35
CA THR A 102 -6.39 24.91 -14.26
C THR A 102 -6.98 26.08 -13.51
N ASP A 103 -6.13 26.77 -12.76
CA ASP A 103 -6.30 28.20 -12.55
C ASP A 103 -4.99 28.88 -12.96
N PRO A 104 -5.09 29.80 -13.92
CA PRO A 104 -4.37 31.04 -13.76
C PRO A 104 -5.33 32.22 -13.92
N GLU A 105 -5.74 32.76 -12.77
CA GLU A 105 -5.88 34.18 -12.58
C GLU A 105 -4.60 34.90 -13.09
N ALA A 106 -4.71 35.56 -14.25
CA ALA A 106 -4.13 36.88 -14.52
C ALA A 106 -4.23 37.23 -16.03
N ALA A 107 -5.03 38.24 -16.36
CA ALA A 107 -4.53 39.51 -16.91
C ALA A 107 -5.66 40.32 -17.58
N GLY A 108 -5.85 41.55 -17.08
CA GLY A 108 -6.23 42.72 -17.90
C GLY A 108 -7.70 43.03 -18.02
#